data_AF-A0A142YE03-F1
#
_entry.id   AF-A0A142YE03-F1
#
_cell.length_a   1.000
_cell.length_b   1.000
_cell.length_c   1.000
_cell.angle_alpha   90.00
_cell.angle_beta   90.00
_cell.angle_gamma   90.00
#
_symmetry.space_group_name_H-M   'P 1'
#
loop_
_entity.id
_entity.type
_entity.pdbx_description
1 polymer ?
#
loop_
_entity_poly.entity_id
_entity_poly.type
_entity_poly.pdbx_seq_one_letter_code
_entity_poly.pdbx_strand_id
1 'polypeptide(L)'
;MGRGAIATAVILFLGYVWTDWPINYVGFGMLPYFVAAPTCLIAAGMFGRFVDVGGFGRWLAAALLCSVAFLMHLTAGMLVAPAGVLAYLGVWFARRRRGEGLPISRHLGVWAVPVVVLALNAFWWAPALWLSATKGESGFAFVHPEGSMSRIVQLFTSEAPAELILVGLGLPGLMVLATRGLGRGLALAGVAAAGWFWAYTAADLRALDFLQPGRHTFALYSALAVASGRRGRRSSPGCGRGRGRRARRPSGSIAGPCSRRC
;
A
#
# COMPACT_ATOMS: atom_id res chain seq x y z
N MET A 1 10.49 2.33 -9.48
CA MET A 1 11.10 1.02 -9.12
C MET A 1 12.08 0.66 -10.23
N GLY A 2 13.12 -0.13 -9.95
CA GLY A 2 13.99 -0.64 -11.02
C GLY A 2 13.29 -1.75 -11.83
N ARG A 3 13.71 -1.98 -13.08
CA ARG A 3 13.10 -3.01 -13.94
C ARG A 3 13.07 -4.41 -13.29
N GLY A 4 14.17 -4.82 -12.64
CA GLY A 4 14.24 -6.11 -11.93
C GLY A 4 13.28 -6.21 -10.73
N ALA A 5 13.03 -5.10 -10.03
CA ALA A 5 12.06 -5.06 -8.93
C ALA A 5 10.62 -5.30 -9.42
N ILE A 6 10.29 -4.73 -10.58
CA ILE A 6 8.99 -4.93 -11.22
C ILE A 6 8.86 -6.37 -11.69
N ALA A 7 9.87 -6.92 -12.36
CA ALA A 7 9.86 -8.31 -12.81
C ALA A 7 9.66 -9.29 -11.64
N THR A 8 10.39 -9.12 -10.52
CA THR A 8 10.21 -9.97 -9.33
C THR A 8 8.79 -9.86 -8.76
N ALA A 9 8.25 -8.65 -8.61
CA ALA A 9 6.89 -8.47 -8.10
C ALA A 9 5.84 -9.11 -9.02
N VAL A 10 5.99 -8.95 -10.35
CA VAL A 10 5.08 -9.55 -11.34
C VAL A 10 5.19 -11.07 -11.31
N ILE A 11 6.39 -11.65 -11.29
CA ILE A 11 6.58 -13.11 -11.25
C ILE A 11 5.96 -13.71 -9.99
N LEU A 12 6.18 -13.09 -8.82
CA LEU A 12 5.62 -13.56 -7.56
C LEU A 12 4.09 -13.41 -7.51
N PHE A 13 3.56 -12.31 -8.06
CA PHE A 13 2.11 -12.12 -8.20
C PHE A 13 1.48 -13.16 -9.14
N LEU A 14 2.08 -13.40 -10.31
CA LEU A 14 1.61 -14.40 -11.26
C LEU A 14 1.71 -15.82 -10.70
N GLY A 15 2.79 -16.13 -9.97
CA GLY A 15 2.95 -17.40 -9.27
C GLY A 15 1.84 -17.64 -8.26
N TYR A 16 1.53 -16.64 -7.44
CA TYR A 16 0.43 -16.70 -6.47
C TYR A 16 -0.95 -16.85 -7.15
N VAL A 17 -1.22 -16.06 -8.20
CA VAL A 17 -2.47 -16.19 -8.97
C VAL A 17 -2.60 -17.60 -9.54
N TRP A 18 -1.51 -18.17 -10.05
CA TRP A 18 -1.51 -19.51 -10.63
C TRP A 18 -1.76 -20.62 -9.61
N THR A 19 -1.21 -20.51 -8.40
CA THR A 19 -1.30 -21.56 -7.36
C THR A 19 -2.59 -21.50 -6.57
N ASP A 20 -3.04 -20.29 -6.18
CA ASP A 20 -4.06 -20.12 -5.13
C ASP A 20 -5.34 -19.43 -5.63
N TRP A 21 -5.36 -18.95 -6.88
CA TRP A 21 -6.53 -18.33 -7.49
C TRP A 21 -6.91 -19.04 -8.80
N PRO A 22 -7.66 -20.15 -8.75
CA PRO A 22 -8.09 -20.83 -9.97
C PRO A 22 -8.85 -19.84 -10.85
N ILE A 23 -8.39 -19.62 -12.08
CA ILE A 23 -8.96 -18.63 -13.03
C ILE A 23 -10.48 -18.84 -13.22
N ASN A 24 -10.98 -20.06 -13.00
CA ASN A 24 -12.40 -20.40 -12.99
C ASN A 24 -13.21 -19.61 -11.93
N TYR A 25 -12.63 -19.28 -10.77
CA TYR A 25 -13.27 -18.44 -9.74
C TYR A 25 -13.56 -17.01 -10.25
N VAL A 26 -12.70 -16.45 -11.10
CA VAL A 26 -12.94 -15.16 -11.77
C VAL A 26 -14.20 -15.24 -12.64
N GLY A 27 -14.38 -16.38 -13.33
CA GLY A 27 -15.50 -16.64 -14.23
C GLY A 27 -16.88 -16.73 -13.54
N PHE A 28 -16.93 -17.08 -12.25
CA PHE A 28 -18.18 -17.18 -11.48
C PHE A 28 -18.63 -15.86 -10.81
N GLY A 29 -18.26 -14.72 -11.38
CA GLY A 29 -18.71 -13.40 -10.91
C GLY A 29 -17.81 -12.73 -9.87
N MET A 30 -16.61 -13.28 -9.60
CA MET A 30 -15.62 -12.66 -8.71
C MET A 30 -14.67 -11.67 -9.43
N LEU A 31 -14.90 -11.39 -10.71
CA LEU A 31 -14.11 -10.44 -11.49
C LEU A 31 -14.00 -9.04 -10.84
N PRO A 32 -15.08 -8.42 -10.31
CA PRO A 32 -14.96 -7.12 -9.65
C PRO A 32 -14.03 -7.18 -8.44
N TYR A 33 -14.04 -8.29 -7.70
CA TYR A 33 -13.15 -8.52 -6.56
C TYR A 33 -11.68 -8.69 -6.99
N PHE A 34 -11.45 -9.49 -8.02
CA PHE A 34 -10.12 -9.73 -8.60
C PHE A 34 -9.47 -8.44 -9.08
N VAL A 35 -10.24 -7.54 -9.70
CA VAL A 35 -9.74 -6.25 -10.17
C VAL A 35 -9.61 -5.25 -9.02
N ALA A 36 -10.52 -5.28 -8.03
CA ALA A 36 -10.52 -4.32 -6.92
C ALA A 36 -9.24 -4.38 -6.08
N ALA A 37 -8.68 -5.54 -5.78
CA ALA A 37 -7.48 -5.65 -4.94
C ALA A 37 -6.23 -4.97 -5.55
N PRO A 38 -5.84 -5.23 -6.81
CA PRO A 38 -4.82 -4.46 -7.51
C PRO A 38 -5.12 -2.96 -7.56
N THR A 39 -6.39 -2.57 -7.81
CA THR A 39 -6.77 -1.15 -7.79
C THR A 39 -6.58 -0.53 -6.40
N CYS A 40 -6.91 -1.24 -5.33
CA CYS A 40 -6.67 -0.81 -3.94
C CYS A 40 -5.18 -0.58 -3.67
N LEU A 41 -4.30 -1.44 -4.18
CA LEU A 41 -2.85 -1.28 -4.04
C LEU A 41 -2.33 -0.03 -4.75
N ILE A 42 -2.82 0.22 -5.97
CA ILE A 42 -2.45 1.41 -6.75
C ILE A 42 -3.00 2.68 -6.05
N ALA A 43 -4.25 2.64 -5.60
CA ALA A 43 -4.90 3.72 -4.86
C ALA A 43 -4.14 4.05 -3.57
N ALA A 44 -3.86 3.05 -2.74
CA ALA A 44 -3.09 3.21 -1.50
C ALA A 44 -1.67 3.75 -1.77
N GLY A 45 -0.99 3.23 -2.79
CA GLY A 45 0.33 3.71 -3.18
C GLY A 45 0.33 5.17 -3.65
N MET A 46 -0.68 5.59 -4.40
CA MET A 46 -0.83 6.99 -4.85
C MET A 46 -1.25 7.91 -3.71
N PHE A 47 -2.12 7.45 -2.81
CA PHE A 47 -2.48 8.16 -1.59
C PHE A 47 -1.25 8.37 -0.69
N GLY A 48 -0.48 7.30 -0.41
CA GLY A 48 0.76 7.41 0.36
C GLY A 48 1.77 8.37 -0.28
N ARG A 49 1.84 8.41 -1.62
CA ARG A 49 2.67 9.39 -2.35
C ARG A 49 2.17 10.83 -2.19
N PHE A 50 0.86 11.04 -2.19
CA PHE A 50 0.26 12.33 -1.90
C PHE A 50 0.55 12.76 -0.46
N VAL A 51 0.45 11.88 0.52
CA VAL A 51 0.79 12.21 1.92
C VAL A 51 2.28 12.59 2.06
N ASP A 52 3.18 11.86 1.39
CA ASP A 52 4.63 12.13 1.39
C ASP A 52 4.97 13.50 0.77
N VAL A 53 4.49 13.75 -0.45
CA VAL A 53 4.96 14.86 -1.30
C VAL A 53 3.95 16.01 -1.45
N GLY A 54 2.66 15.72 -1.32
CA GLY A 54 1.57 16.65 -1.59
C GLY A 54 1.34 16.92 -3.09
N GLY A 55 0.59 17.97 -3.38
CA GLY A 55 0.28 18.46 -4.73
C GLY A 55 -1.06 18.00 -5.26
N PHE A 56 -1.77 18.92 -5.92
CA PHE A 56 -3.14 18.73 -6.41
C PHE A 56 -3.27 17.53 -7.36
N GLY A 57 -2.39 17.39 -8.36
CA GLY A 57 -2.46 16.26 -9.30
C GLY A 57 -2.30 14.89 -8.63
N ARG A 58 -1.50 14.80 -7.55
CA ARG A 58 -1.35 13.55 -6.79
C ARG A 58 -2.56 13.27 -5.91
N TRP A 59 -3.11 14.32 -5.30
CA TRP A 59 -4.37 14.23 -4.57
C TRP A 59 -5.50 13.77 -5.49
N LEU A 60 -5.66 14.40 -6.64
CA LEU A 60 -6.70 14.07 -7.62
C LEU A 60 -6.55 12.62 -8.11
N ALA A 61 -5.34 12.22 -8.48
CA ALA A 61 -5.09 10.83 -8.89
C ALA A 61 -5.41 9.84 -7.76
N ALA A 62 -5.02 10.12 -6.52
CA ALA A 62 -5.35 9.28 -5.37
C ALA A 62 -6.87 9.21 -5.14
N ALA A 63 -7.57 10.35 -5.15
CA ALA A 63 -9.01 10.42 -4.96
C ALA A 63 -9.77 9.65 -6.06
N LEU A 64 -9.39 9.83 -7.32
CA LEU A 64 -9.98 9.11 -8.45
C LEU A 64 -9.71 7.60 -8.36
N LEU A 65 -8.47 7.18 -8.04
CA LEU A 65 -8.15 5.76 -7.88
C LEU A 65 -8.88 5.12 -6.70
N CYS A 66 -9.02 5.82 -5.57
CA CYS A 66 -9.85 5.36 -4.46
C CYS A 66 -11.32 5.25 -4.89
N SER A 67 -11.81 6.19 -5.70
CA SER A 67 -13.19 6.18 -6.21
C SER A 67 -13.43 5.03 -7.17
N VAL A 68 -12.46 4.72 -8.04
CA VAL A 68 -12.49 3.56 -8.94
C VAL A 68 -12.41 2.25 -8.14
N ALA A 69 -11.54 2.16 -7.13
CA ALA A 69 -11.47 0.97 -6.28
C ALA A 69 -12.82 0.70 -5.59
N PHE A 70 -13.45 1.76 -5.07
CA PHE A 70 -14.76 1.69 -4.44
C PHE A 70 -15.88 1.33 -5.43
N LEU A 71 -15.82 1.90 -6.63
CA LEU A 71 -16.72 1.59 -7.75
C LEU A 71 -16.67 0.10 -8.12
N MET A 72 -15.47 -0.50 -8.14
CA MET A 72 -15.28 -1.92 -8.46
C MET A 72 -15.87 -2.82 -7.38
N HIS A 73 -15.71 -2.49 -6.10
CA HIS A 73 -16.28 -3.26 -5.01
C HIS A 73 -16.41 -2.43 -3.73
N LEU A 74 -17.58 -2.45 -3.08
CA LEU A 74 -17.85 -1.68 -1.86
C LEU A 74 -16.84 -1.98 -0.73
N THR A 75 -16.44 -3.25 -0.60
CA THR A 75 -15.45 -3.68 0.41
C THR A 75 -14.03 -3.20 0.14
N ALA A 76 -13.75 -2.53 -0.99
CA ALA A 76 -12.46 -1.86 -1.21
C ALA A 76 -12.16 -0.83 -0.11
N GLY A 77 -13.20 -0.21 0.46
CA GLY A 77 -13.07 0.69 1.61
C GLY A 77 -12.40 0.03 2.82
N MET A 78 -12.66 -1.27 3.05
CA MET A 78 -12.08 -2.06 4.14
C MET A 78 -10.57 -2.24 4.01
N LEU A 79 -10.01 -2.07 2.81
CA LEU A 79 -8.57 -2.11 2.54
C LEU A 79 -7.95 -0.71 2.46
N VAL A 80 -8.58 0.18 1.69
CA VAL A 80 -8.01 1.51 1.37
C VAL A 80 -8.10 2.46 2.56
N ALA A 81 -9.19 2.41 3.35
CA ALA A 81 -9.34 3.29 4.50
C ALA A 81 -8.29 3.05 5.60
N PRO A 82 -8.09 1.82 6.13
CA PRO A 82 -7.04 1.57 7.12
C PRO A 82 -5.64 1.83 6.55
N ALA A 83 -5.40 1.54 5.27
CA ALA A 83 -4.15 1.90 4.60
C ALA A 83 -3.89 3.41 4.57
N GLY A 84 -4.92 4.19 4.26
CA GLY A 84 -4.87 5.64 4.25
C GLY A 84 -4.63 6.21 5.65
N VAL A 85 -5.34 5.70 6.66
CA VAL A 85 -5.18 6.08 8.07
C VAL A 85 -3.75 5.81 8.54
N LEU A 86 -3.22 4.61 8.29
CA LEU A 86 -1.87 4.25 8.70
C LEU A 86 -0.81 5.14 8.03
N ALA A 87 -0.96 5.40 6.73
CA ALA A 87 -0.05 6.29 6.00
C ALA A 87 -0.11 7.74 6.51
N TYR A 88 -1.31 8.28 6.70
CA TYR A 88 -1.53 9.63 7.18
C TYR A 88 -0.98 9.83 8.58
N LEU A 89 -1.40 9.00 9.54
CA LEU A 89 -0.98 9.09 10.93
C LEU A 89 0.53 8.87 11.07
N GLY A 90 1.08 7.86 10.40
CA GLY A 90 2.51 7.57 10.50
C GLY A 90 3.39 8.68 9.94
N VAL A 91 3.02 9.29 8.81
CA VAL A 91 3.74 10.46 8.30
C VAL A 91 3.57 11.67 9.22
N TRP A 92 2.35 11.93 9.70
CA TRP A 92 2.08 13.05 10.60
C TRP A 92 2.88 12.94 11.91
N PHE A 93 2.86 11.79 12.57
CA PHE A 93 3.65 11.54 13.78
C PHE A 93 5.15 11.63 13.52
N ALA A 94 5.65 11.06 12.42
CA ALA A 94 7.08 11.11 12.11
C ALA A 94 7.58 12.53 11.79
N ARG A 95 6.73 13.41 11.22
CA ARG A 95 7.08 14.83 11.03
C ARG A 95 6.99 15.60 12.34
N ARG A 96 5.94 15.37 13.15
CA ARG A 96 5.79 16.00 14.47
C ARG A 96 6.97 15.69 15.39
N ARG A 97 7.48 14.46 15.39
CA ARG A 97 8.70 14.07 16.14
C ARG A 97 9.96 14.81 15.69
N ARG A 98 10.00 15.32 14.46
CA ARG A 98 11.09 16.15 13.91
C ARG A 98 10.85 17.65 14.09
N GLY A 99 9.79 18.04 14.81
CA GLY A 99 9.40 19.45 14.94
C GLY A 99 8.75 20.04 13.69
N GLU A 100 8.43 19.23 12.69
CA GLU A 100 7.80 19.67 11.45
C GLU A 100 6.28 19.46 11.47
N GLY A 101 5.53 20.48 11.04
CA GLY A 101 4.10 20.35 10.77
C GLY A 101 3.82 19.68 9.41
N LEU A 102 2.68 18.99 9.30
CA LEU A 102 2.14 18.60 8.00
C LEU A 102 1.35 19.80 7.43
N PRO A 103 1.62 20.25 6.18
CA PRO A 103 0.91 21.39 5.60
C PRO A 103 -0.61 21.20 5.64
N ILE A 104 -1.35 22.29 5.91
CA ILE A 104 -2.81 22.25 6.00
C ILE A 104 -3.47 21.72 4.72
N SER A 105 -2.91 22.03 3.56
CA SER A 105 -3.36 21.51 2.27
C SER A 105 -3.33 19.99 2.19
N ARG A 106 -2.39 19.33 2.87
CA ARG A 106 -2.32 17.87 2.94
C ARG A 106 -3.38 17.30 3.89
N HIS A 107 -3.60 17.95 5.03
CA HIS A 107 -4.70 17.57 5.93
C HIS A 107 -6.05 17.66 5.22
N LEU A 108 -6.34 18.81 4.61
CA LEU A 108 -7.57 19.03 3.84
C LEU A 108 -7.70 18.02 2.71
N GLY A 109 -6.62 17.78 1.96
CA GLY A 109 -6.66 16.79 0.88
C GLY A 109 -6.93 15.37 1.37
N VAL A 110 -6.36 14.93 2.50
CA VAL A 110 -6.66 13.62 3.09
C VAL A 110 -8.14 13.50 3.44
N TRP A 111 -8.71 14.51 4.11
CA TRP A 111 -10.12 14.50 4.51
C TRP A 111 -11.10 14.72 3.36
N ALA A 112 -10.67 15.37 2.28
CA ALA A 112 -11.47 15.53 1.07
C ALA A 112 -11.59 14.24 0.26
N VAL A 113 -10.63 13.31 0.34
CA VAL A 113 -10.68 12.03 -0.39
C VAL A 113 -11.96 11.22 -0.10
N PRO A 114 -12.33 10.91 1.15
CA PRO A 114 -13.56 10.15 1.42
C PRO A 114 -14.81 10.89 0.91
N VAL A 115 -14.87 12.22 1.02
CA VAL A 115 -15.99 13.01 0.49
C VAL A 115 -16.11 12.85 -1.02
N VAL A 116 -14.99 12.93 -1.76
CA VAL A 116 -14.97 12.71 -3.22
C VAL A 116 -15.36 11.29 -3.58
N VAL A 117 -14.83 10.29 -2.87
CA VAL A 117 -15.16 8.86 -3.10
C VAL A 117 -16.65 8.62 -2.92
N LEU A 118 -17.24 9.14 -1.83
CA LEU A 118 -18.67 9.01 -1.55
C LEU A 118 -19.52 9.75 -2.60
N ALA A 119 -19.12 10.97 -2.97
CA ALA A 119 -19.84 11.76 -3.97
C ALA A 119 -19.85 11.10 -5.36
N LEU A 120 -18.69 10.61 -5.83
CA LEU A 120 -18.58 9.93 -7.13
C LEU A 120 -19.25 8.55 -7.15
N ASN A 121 -19.44 7.95 -5.98
CA ASN A 121 -20.13 6.66 -5.83
C ASN A 121 -21.52 6.81 -5.21
N ALA A 122 -22.14 7.99 -5.24
CA ALA A 122 -23.44 8.24 -4.62
C ALA A 122 -24.55 7.28 -5.12
N PHE A 123 -24.43 6.85 -6.38
CA PHE A 123 -25.34 5.90 -7.00
C PHE A 123 -25.32 4.51 -6.32
N TRP A 124 -24.25 4.13 -5.62
CA TRP A 124 -24.20 2.89 -4.83
C TRP A 124 -24.98 2.99 -3.51
N TRP A 125 -24.91 4.15 -2.85
CA TRP A 125 -25.46 4.30 -1.50
C TRP A 125 -26.96 4.58 -1.50
N ALA A 126 -27.50 5.26 -2.52
CA ALA A 126 -28.95 5.51 -2.59
C ALA A 126 -29.77 4.20 -2.62
N PRO A 127 -29.44 3.21 -3.47
CA PRO A 127 -30.07 1.88 -3.40
C PRO A 127 -29.75 1.16 -2.10
N ALA A 128 -28.52 1.23 -1.58
CA ALA A 128 -28.15 0.56 -0.35
C ALA A 128 -28.97 1.06 0.86
N LEU A 129 -29.22 2.38 0.93
CA LEU A 129 -30.07 2.98 1.95
C LEU A 129 -31.54 2.58 1.77
N TRP A 130 -32.05 2.64 0.54
CA TRP A 130 -33.44 2.28 0.24
C TRP A 130 -33.75 0.79 0.41
N LEU A 131 -32.78 -0.08 0.13
CA LEU A 131 -32.91 -1.53 0.22
C LEU A 131 -32.38 -2.11 1.54
N SER A 132 -31.84 -1.26 2.43
CA SER A 132 -31.30 -1.71 3.72
C SER A 132 -32.35 -2.45 4.56
N ALA A 133 -33.60 -1.99 4.53
CA ALA A 133 -34.73 -2.61 5.23
C ALA A 133 -35.24 -3.91 4.56
N THR A 134 -34.86 -4.15 3.31
CA THR A 134 -35.24 -5.37 2.56
C THR A 134 -34.15 -6.43 2.56
N LYS A 135 -33.01 -6.17 3.22
CA LYS A 135 -31.90 -7.10 3.31
C LYS A 135 -32.29 -8.26 4.25
N GLY A 136 -32.62 -9.41 3.67
CA GLY A 136 -32.77 -10.67 4.41
C GLY A 136 -31.44 -11.18 4.97
N GLU A 137 -31.47 -12.34 5.64
CA GLU A 137 -30.25 -13.01 6.10
C GLU A 137 -29.28 -13.23 4.93
N SER A 138 -28.10 -12.61 5.01
CA SER A 138 -27.04 -12.89 4.04
C SER A 138 -26.45 -14.25 4.38
N GLY A 139 -26.60 -15.22 3.48
CA GLY A 139 -26.03 -16.55 3.65
C GLY A 139 -24.51 -16.52 3.85
N PHE A 140 -24.00 -17.44 4.67
CA PHE A 140 -22.58 -17.65 4.92
C PHE A 140 -21.88 -18.05 3.62
N ALA A 141 -21.02 -17.20 3.09
CA ALA A 141 -20.38 -17.50 1.80
C ALA A 141 -18.85 -17.46 1.80
N PHE A 142 -18.17 -16.94 2.84
CA PHE A 142 -16.71 -16.77 2.83
C PHE A 142 -16.09 -16.85 4.24
N VAL A 143 -16.24 -18.00 4.89
CA VAL A 143 -15.62 -18.33 6.19
C VAL A 143 -14.75 -19.56 5.99
N HIS A 144 -13.59 -19.62 6.66
CA HIS A 144 -12.75 -20.83 6.66
C HIS A 144 -13.48 -21.94 7.42
N PRO A 145 -13.90 -23.05 6.78
CA PRO A 145 -14.73 -24.07 7.44
C PRO A 145 -14.01 -24.73 8.62
N GLU A 146 -12.68 -24.78 8.60
CA GLU A 146 -11.80 -25.25 9.67
C GLU A 146 -11.51 -24.21 10.77
N GLY A 147 -11.94 -22.95 10.60
CA GLY A 147 -11.62 -21.81 11.47
C GLY A 147 -10.28 -21.16 11.19
N SER A 148 -10.17 -19.84 11.47
CA SER A 148 -9.03 -19.04 10.99
C SER A 148 -7.68 -19.44 11.60
N MET A 149 -7.65 -19.90 12.86
CA MET A 149 -6.42 -20.41 13.48
C MET A 149 -5.91 -21.68 12.80
N SER A 150 -6.81 -22.60 12.43
CA SER A 150 -6.45 -23.82 11.71
C SER A 150 -5.89 -23.47 10.33
N ARG A 151 -6.55 -22.55 9.61
CA ARG A 151 -6.07 -22.05 8.30
C ARG A 151 -4.68 -21.41 8.41
N ILE A 152 -4.43 -20.61 9.44
CA ILE A 152 -3.10 -20.01 9.67
C ILE A 152 -2.06 -21.12 9.89
N VAL A 153 -2.35 -22.16 10.68
CA VAL A 153 -1.41 -23.26 10.89
C VAL A 153 -1.13 -24.01 9.59
N GLN A 154 -2.16 -24.34 8.80
CA GLN A 154 -2.04 -25.02 7.50
C GLN A 154 -1.12 -24.25 6.53
N LEU A 155 -1.15 -22.92 6.59
CA LEU A 155 -0.26 -22.05 5.83
C LEU A 155 1.22 -22.38 6.05
N PHE A 156 1.59 -22.69 7.30
CA PHE A 156 2.96 -22.97 7.71
C PHE A 156 3.35 -24.44 7.63
N THR A 157 2.39 -25.36 7.54
CA THR A 157 2.65 -26.79 7.68
C THR A 157 2.50 -27.60 6.40
N SER A 158 1.57 -27.25 5.51
CA SER A 158 1.07 -28.25 4.55
C SER A 158 0.64 -27.72 3.17
N GLU A 159 0.12 -26.50 3.05
CA GLU A 159 -0.64 -26.14 1.83
C GLU A 159 -0.15 -24.95 1.01
N ALA A 160 0.77 -24.10 1.51
CA ALA A 160 0.97 -22.77 0.88
C ALA A 160 2.43 -22.31 0.70
N PRO A 161 3.24 -22.98 -0.14
CA PRO A 161 4.63 -22.57 -0.38
C PRO A 161 4.75 -21.15 -0.98
N ALA A 162 3.82 -20.74 -1.84
CA ALA A 162 3.82 -19.40 -2.44
C ALA A 162 3.53 -18.30 -1.40
N GLU A 163 2.54 -18.52 -0.53
CA GLU A 163 2.15 -17.57 0.51
C GLU A 163 3.29 -17.37 1.54
N LEU A 164 4.00 -18.44 1.92
CA LEU A 164 5.17 -18.34 2.80
C LEU A 164 6.33 -17.57 2.15
N ILE A 165 6.59 -17.78 0.86
CA ILE A 165 7.59 -17.00 0.11
C ILE A 165 7.20 -15.52 0.10
N LEU A 166 5.92 -15.21 -0.11
CA LEU A 166 5.40 -13.85 -0.10
C LEU A 166 5.50 -13.20 1.28
N VAL A 167 5.21 -13.92 2.36
CA VAL A 167 5.40 -13.42 3.73
C VAL A 167 6.90 -13.17 3.99
N GLY A 168 7.75 -14.16 3.70
CA GLY A 168 9.18 -14.11 3.96
C GLY A 168 9.91 -13.01 3.19
N LEU A 169 9.53 -12.73 1.94
CA LEU A 169 10.13 -11.66 1.12
C LEU A 169 9.38 -10.32 1.23
N GLY A 170 8.06 -10.37 1.40
CA GLY A 170 7.20 -9.21 1.43
C GLY A 170 7.40 -8.36 2.69
N LEU A 171 7.51 -8.99 3.87
CA LEU A 171 7.72 -8.26 5.13
C LEU A 171 9.03 -7.43 5.13
N PRO A 172 10.20 -7.99 4.78
CA PRO A 172 11.41 -7.18 4.59
C PRO A 172 11.24 -6.10 3.51
N GLY A 173 10.54 -6.42 2.42
CA GLY A 173 10.23 -5.48 1.35
C GLY A 173 9.44 -4.26 1.82
N LEU A 174 8.46 -4.47 2.72
CA LEU A 174 7.67 -3.40 3.35
C LEU A 174 8.56 -2.50 4.21
N MET A 175 9.45 -3.07 5.01
CA MET A 175 10.41 -2.31 5.82
C MET A 175 11.32 -1.44 4.94
N VAL A 176 11.86 -2.00 3.86
CA VAL A 176 12.68 -1.25 2.89
C VAL A 176 11.87 -0.16 2.17
N LEU A 177 10.59 -0.39 1.92
CA LEU A 177 9.72 0.62 1.31
C LEU A 177 9.48 1.80 2.25
N ALA A 178 9.21 1.53 3.52
CA ALA A 178 8.98 2.55 4.55
C ALA A 178 10.18 3.47 4.75
N THR A 179 11.41 2.96 4.65
CA THR A 179 12.63 3.80 4.76
C THR A 179 12.86 4.74 3.58
N ARG A 180 12.30 4.43 2.40
CA ARG A 180 12.46 5.24 1.16
C ARG A 180 11.30 6.17 0.86
N GLY A 181 10.19 6.02 1.57
CA GLY A 181 8.96 6.77 1.38
C GLY A 181 7.94 6.29 2.38
N LEU A 182 7.94 6.93 3.55
CA LEU A 182 7.20 6.49 4.72
C LEU A 182 5.70 6.33 4.41
N GLY A 183 5.07 7.33 3.78
CA GLY A 183 3.66 7.29 3.43
C GLY A 183 3.32 6.14 2.49
N ARG A 184 4.13 5.91 1.45
CA ARG A 184 3.93 4.77 0.53
C ARG A 184 4.16 3.41 1.18
N GLY A 185 5.19 3.31 2.03
CA GLY A 185 5.50 2.08 2.76
C GLY A 185 4.39 1.72 3.74
N LEU A 186 3.93 2.70 4.52
CA LEU A 186 2.83 2.53 5.46
C LEU A 186 1.48 2.30 4.77
N ALA A 187 1.23 2.91 3.61
CA ALA A 187 0.02 2.61 2.84
C ALA A 187 0.00 1.15 2.38
N LEU A 188 1.12 0.65 1.84
CA LEU A 188 1.20 -0.75 1.41
C LEU A 188 1.13 -1.72 2.61
N ALA A 189 1.81 -1.39 3.71
CA ALA A 189 1.73 -2.17 4.95
C ALA A 189 0.32 -2.19 5.52
N GLY A 190 -0.42 -1.07 5.40
CA GLY A 190 -1.80 -0.99 5.84
C GLY A 190 -2.76 -1.80 4.97
N VAL A 191 -2.53 -1.90 3.65
CA VAL A 191 -3.29 -2.84 2.80
C VAL A 191 -3.01 -4.29 3.21
N ALA A 192 -1.74 -4.65 3.45
CA ALA A 192 -1.38 -5.98 3.92
C ALA A 192 -2.02 -6.29 5.29
N ALA A 193 -1.92 -5.37 6.25
CA ALA A 193 -2.50 -5.53 7.58
C ALA A 193 -4.04 -5.62 7.55
N ALA A 194 -4.69 -4.79 6.74
CA ALA A 194 -6.13 -4.88 6.54
C ALA A 194 -6.53 -6.19 5.87
N GLY A 195 -5.77 -6.62 4.85
CA GLY A 195 -5.95 -7.91 4.20
C GLY A 195 -5.89 -9.06 5.20
N TRP A 196 -4.86 -9.08 6.06
CA TRP A 196 -4.72 -10.08 7.13
C TRP A 196 -5.88 -10.03 8.14
N PHE A 197 -6.20 -8.83 8.65
CA PHE A 197 -7.26 -8.64 9.63
C PHE A 197 -8.59 -9.15 9.09
N TRP A 198 -8.97 -8.75 7.88
CA TRP A 198 -10.23 -9.19 7.30
C TRP A 198 -10.19 -10.67 6.93
N ALA A 199 -9.12 -11.16 6.33
CA ALA A 199 -9.03 -12.55 5.87
C ALA A 199 -9.00 -13.60 6.99
N TYR A 200 -8.46 -13.26 8.16
CA TYR A 200 -8.24 -14.22 9.24
C TYR A 200 -8.84 -13.78 10.56
N THR A 201 -8.59 -12.55 11.03
CA THR A 201 -9.05 -12.14 12.38
C THR A 201 -10.56 -11.90 12.42
N ALA A 202 -11.10 -11.21 11.43
CA ALA A 202 -12.52 -10.90 11.35
C ALA A 202 -13.36 -12.05 10.78
N ALA A 203 -12.72 -13.03 10.12
CA ALA A 203 -13.40 -14.16 9.49
C ALA A 203 -14.07 -15.12 10.49
N ASP A 204 -13.62 -15.14 11.75
CA ASP A 204 -14.25 -15.92 12.82
C ASP A 204 -15.39 -15.17 13.55
N LEU A 205 -15.63 -13.90 13.21
CA LEU A 205 -16.64 -13.07 13.87
C LEU A 205 -17.92 -13.01 13.04
N ARG A 206 -18.92 -13.81 13.44
CA ARG A 206 -20.24 -13.86 12.78
C ARG A 206 -20.89 -12.49 12.60
N ALA A 207 -20.68 -11.59 13.56
CA ALA A 207 -21.19 -10.23 13.50
C ALA A 207 -20.67 -9.43 12.29
N LEU A 208 -19.59 -9.87 11.63
CA LEU A 208 -18.95 -9.22 10.49
C LEU A 208 -19.15 -9.98 9.17
N ASP A 209 -19.93 -11.07 9.15
CA ASP A 209 -20.12 -11.90 7.93
C ASP A 209 -20.70 -11.10 6.76
N PHE A 210 -21.54 -10.10 7.05
CA PHE A 210 -22.12 -9.21 6.05
C PHE A 210 -21.07 -8.37 5.29
N LEU A 211 -19.84 -8.26 5.81
CA LEU A 211 -18.70 -7.58 5.20
C LEU A 211 -17.80 -8.53 4.40
N GLN A 212 -18.09 -9.84 4.39
CA GLN A 212 -17.36 -10.86 3.64
C GLN A 212 -15.84 -10.93 3.96
N PRO A 213 -15.44 -11.00 5.25
CA PRO A 213 -14.05 -10.92 5.71
C PRO A 213 -13.08 -11.89 4.99
N GLY A 214 -13.47 -13.14 4.76
CA GLY A 214 -12.60 -14.17 4.18
C GLY A 214 -12.12 -13.92 2.74
N ARG A 215 -12.63 -12.90 2.04
CA ARG A 215 -12.24 -12.62 0.65
C ARG A 215 -10.85 -11.96 0.54
N HIS A 216 -10.34 -11.36 1.61
CA HIS A 216 -9.22 -10.40 1.57
C HIS A 216 -7.81 -10.99 1.57
N THR A 217 -7.66 -12.32 1.48
CA THR A 217 -6.36 -12.99 1.29
C THR A 217 -5.65 -12.52 0.02
N PHE A 218 -6.39 -12.38 -1.08
CA PHE A 218 -5.86 -11.93 -2.36
C PHE A 218 -5.20 -10.55 -2.26
N ALA A 219 -5.81 -9.61 -1.53
CA ALA A 219 -5.25 -8.28 -1.31
C ALA A 219 -3.99 -8.30 -0.45
N LEU A 220 -3.96 -9.12 0.60
CA LEU A 220 -2.78 -9.32 1.46
C LEU A 220 -1.58 -9.81 0.63
N TYR A 221 -1.74 -10.92 -0.09
CA TYR A 221 -0.65 -11.54 -0.82
C TYR A 221 -0.21 -10.71 -2.02
N SER A 222 -1.13 -10.01 -2.68
CA SER A 222 -0.79 -9.02 -3.70
C SER A 222 0.05 -7.86 -3.14
N ALA A 223 -0.26 -7.37 -1.93
CA ALA A 223 0.52 -6.33 -1.27
C ALA A 223 1.96 -6.81 -0.97
N LEU A 224 2.08 -8.03 -0.45
CA LEU A 224 3.36 -8.66 -0.15
C LEU A 224 4.17 -8.95 -1.42
N ALA A 225 3.53 -9.36 -2.52
CA ALA A 225 4.17 -9.52 -3.82
C ALA A 225 4.76 -8.19 -4.32
N VAL A 226 3.99 -7.09 -4.25
CA VAL A 226 4.50 -5.76 -4.62
C VAL A 226 5.66 -5.32 -3.72
N ALA A 227 5.59 -5.62 -2.42
CA ALA A 227 6.64 -5.30 -1.46
C ALA A 227 7.92 -6.09 -1.73
N SER A 228 7.82 -7.38 -2.01
CA SER A 228 8.96 -8.29 -2.25
C SER A 228 9.85 -7.87 -3.43
N GLY A 229 9.27 -7.23 -4.45
CA GLY A 229 10.01 -6.67 -5.57
C GLY A 229 11.01 -5.58 -5.15
N ARG A 230 10.81 -4.92 -4.00
CA ARG A 230 11.72 -3.87 -3.49
C ARG A 230 12.98 -4.47 -2.85
N ARG A 231 13.85 -5.07 -3.66
CA ARG A 231 15.20 -5.43 -3.18
C ARG A 231 15.96 -4.17 -2.77
N GLY A 232 16.52 -4.21 -1.56
CA GLY A 232 17.46 -3.22 -1.08
C GLY A 232 18.64 -3.14 -2.05
N ARG A 233 18.66 -2.10 -2.89
CA ARG A 233 19.94 -1.63 -3.42
C ARG A 233 20.79 -1.29 -2.20
N ARG A 234 21.71 -2.19 -1.81
CA ARG A 234 22.93 -1.80 -1.11
C ARG A 234 23.55 -0.72 -1.97
N SER A 235 23.69 0.46 -1.41
CA SER A 235 24.54 1.51 -1.97
C SER A 235 25.89 0.85 -2.21
N SER A 236 26.29 0.62 -3.46
CA SER A 236 27.69 0.31 -3.75
C SER A 236 28.51 1.46 -3.16
N PRO A 237 29.51 1.21 -2.30
CA PRO A 237 30.45 2.24 -1.90
C PRO A 237 31.03 2.82 -3.19
N GLY A 238 31.06 4.15 -3.28
CA GLY A 238 31.54 4.85 -4.46
C GLY A 238 32.88 4.27 -4.89
N CYS A 239 32.91 3.64 -6.05
CA CYS A 239 34.15 3.33 -6.73
C CYS A 239 34.74 4.69 -7.13
N GLY A 240 35.75 5.12 -6.37
CA GLY A 240 36.43 6.38 -6.54
C GLY A 240 36.86 6.57 -7.98
N ARG A 241 36.38 7.65 -8.60
CA ARG A 241 37.07 8.25 -9.75
C ARG A 241 38.35 8.89 -9.23
N GLY A 242 39.35 8.06 -8.97
CA GLY A 242 40.74 8.46 -9.03
C GLY A 242 41.13 8.61 -10.49
N ARG A 243 40.98 9.81 -11.06
CA ARG A 243 41.80 10.25 -12.19
C ARG A 243 42.68 11.37 -11.70
N GLY A 244 43.95 11.02 -11.51
CA GLY A 244 44.98 11.94 -11.07
C GLY A 244 45.46 12.90 -12.16
N ARG A 245 46.09 13.95 -11.64
CA ARG A 245 47.30 14.63 -12.13
C ARG A 245 47.25 15.32 -13.51
N ARG A 246 47.35 16.65 -13.47
CA ARG A 246 48.45 17.46 -14.07
C ARG A 246 48.61 18.73 -13.19
N ALA A 247 49.70 18.79 -12.40
CA ALA A 247 50.88 19.66 -12.55
C ALA A 247 50.68 21.05 -11.86
N ARG A 248 51.26 21.31 -10.66
CA ARG A 248 52.56 22.00 -10.40
C ARG A 248 52.80 23.15 -11.41
N ARG A 249 53.08 24.42 -11.08
CA ARG A 249 53.59 25.20 -9.91
C ARG A 249 53.62 26.70 -10.40
N PRO A 250 54.23 27.72 -9.74
CA PRO A 250 54.17 28.21 -8.35
C PRO A 250 53.98 29.76 -8.23
N SER A 251 53.91 30.23 -6.98
CA SER A 251 54.48 31.48 -6.41
C SER A 251 53.97 32.89 -6.80
N GLY A 252 53.54 33.62 -5.75
CA GLY A 252 53.36 35.08 -5.67
C GLY A 252 52.32 35.40 -4.59
N SER A 253 52.61 35.34 -3.28
CA SER A 253 53.25 36.41 -2.49
C SER A 253 52.69 37.80 -2.84
N ILE A 254 51.79 38.33 -2.01
CA ILE A 254 51.99 39.56 -1.22
C ILE A 254 50.80 39.68 -0.25
N ALA A 255 51.14 39.75 1.03
CA ALA A 255 50.28 40.17 2.12
C ALA A 255 50.11 41.70 2.09
N GLY A 256 48.97 42.19 2.57
CA GLY A 256 48.81 43.60 2.90
C GLY A 256 47.49 43.86 3.62
N PRO A 257 47.50 44.04 4.96
CA PRO A 257 46.42 44.70 5.66
C PRO A 257 46.71 46.21 5.73
N CYS A 258 45.72 47.06 5.48
CA CYS A 258 45.83 48.46 5.90
C CYS A 258 44.50 49.00 6.42
N SER A 259 44.51 49.26 7.71
CA SER A 259 43.58 50.08 8.47
C SER A 259 43.68 51.56 8.11
N ARG A 260 42.55 52.31 8.19
CA ARG A 260 42.33 53.59 8.90
C ARG A 260 41.49 54.62 8.11
N ARG A 261 40.46 55.10 8.83
CA ARG A 261 39.91 56.48 8.91
C ARG A 261 39.27 57.08 7.64
N CYS A 262 37.96 57.29 7.71
CA CYS A 262 37.35 58.61 7.92
C CYS A 262 36.25 58.47 8.97
#